data_AF-A0A1F9L9G5-F1
#
_entry.id   AF-A0A1F9L9G5-F1
#
_cell.length_a   1.000
_cell.length_b   1.000
_cell.length_c   1.000
_cell.angle_alpha   90.00
_cell.angle_beta   90.00
_cell.angle_gamma   90.00
#
_symmetry.space_group_name_H-M   'P 1'
#
loop_
_entity.id
_entity.type
_entity.pdbx_description
1 polymer ?
#
loop_
_entity_poly.entity_id
_entity_poly.type
_entity_poly.pdbx_seq_one_letter_code
_entity_poly.pdbx_strand_id
1 'polypeptide(L)'
;MNPRLFLLLAVFLVSLPVSSGAREVRLKKGEVYRDRDLTVICEGGQARASGQTMAVRECQYWDDFTKKCLFEKTIHSYGDLECVEECQHWDSFGNTCDYQSKCTFYPGQNAFVLKTCAEFDDFSRKCLKIREEKIGVGR
;
A
#
# COMPACT_ATOMS: atom_id res chain seq x y z
N MET A 1 53.15 23.04 -51.83
CA MET A 1 51.99 22.77 -50.95
C MET A 1 51.47 21.37 -51.27
N ASN A 2 51.54 20.44 -50.30
CA ASN A 2 51.31 19.01 -50.56
C ASN A 2 49.82 18.65 -50.35
N PRO A 3 49.09 18.16 -51.37
CA PRO A 3 47.65 17.89 -51.29
C PRO A 3 47.31 16.73 -50.34
N ARG A 4 48.30 15.91 -49.97
CA ARG A 4 48.15 14.82 -48.99
C ARG A 4 47.96 15.30 -47.56
N LEU A 5 48.39 16.52 -47.24
CA LEU A 5 48.25 17.08 -45.88
C LEU A 5 46.82 17.55 -45.60
N PHE A 6 46.10 18.03 -46.62
CA PHE A 6 44.71 18.48 -46.48
C PHE A 6 43.73 17.31 -46.31
N LEU A 7 44.01 16.15 -46.91
CA LEU A 7 43.16 14.95 -46.80
C LEU A 7 43.21 14.31 -45.40
N LEU A 8 44.33 14.42 -44.68
CA LEU A 8 44.44 13.89 -43.32
C LEU A 8 43.73 14.76 -42.27
N LEU A 9 43.64 16.08 -42.51
CA LEU A 9 42.93 17.00 -41.61
C LEU A 9 41.40 16.86 -41.71
N ALA A 10 40.87 16.44 -42.86
CA ALA A 10 39.44 16.24 -43.06
C ALA A 10 38.89 14.97 -42.36
N VAL A 11 39.72 13.94 -42.16
CA VAL A 11 39.30 12.68 -41.51
C VAL A 11 39.28 12.80 -39.98
N PHE A 12 40.07 13.71 -39.40
CA PHE A 12 40.15 13.86 -37.94
C PHE A 12 38.98 14.62 -37.30
N LEU A 13 38.14 15.30 -38.11
CA LEU A 13 37.03 16.13 -37.61
C LEU A 13 35.71 15.37 -37.38
N VAL A 14 35.65 14.06 -37.65
CA VAL A 14 34.38 13.29 -37.60
C VAL A 14 34.21 12.45 -36.33
N SER A 15 35.12 12.53 -35.37
CA SER A 15 35.06 11.74 -34.12
C SER A 15 34.80 12.61 -32.89
N LEU A 16 33.69 13.35 -32.89
CA LEU A 16 33.15 13.88 -31.64
C LEU A 16 32.33 12.77 -30.95
N PRO A 17 32.68 12.35 -29.72
CA PRO A 17 31.88 11.39 -28.98
C PRO A 17 30.54 12.03 -28.63
N VAL A 18 29.47 11.60 -29.29
CA VAL A 18 28.10 11.92 -28.88
C VAL A 18 27.86 11.19 -27.56
N SER A 19 28.01 11.90 -26.45
CA SER A 19 27.64 11.38 -25.13
C SER A 19 26.13 11.24 -25.08
N SER A 20 25.59 10.08 -25.44
CA SER A 20 24.20 9.71 -25.18
C SER A 20 24.04 9.34 -23.71
N GLY A 21 24.20 10.33 -22.83
CA GLY A 21 23.86 10.17 -21.42
C GLY A 21 22.34 10.23 -21.27
N ALA A 22 21.72 9.15 -20.80
CA ALA A 22 20.34 9.21 -20.35
C ALA A 22 20.25 10.23 -19.20
N ARG A 23 19.53 11.34 -19.41
CA ARG A 23 19.34 12.37 -18.38
C ARG A 23 18.22 11.93 -17.45
N GLU A 24 18.56 11.58 -16.22
CA GLU A 24 17.56 11.30 -15.18
C GLU A 24 16.92 12.60 -14.72
N VAL A 25 15.60 12.67 -14.77
CA VAL A 25 14.80 13.79 -14.24
C VAL A 25 13.91 13.24 -13.13
N ARG A 26 14.11 13.73 -11.91
CA ARG A 26 13.26 13.38 -10.76
C ARG A 26 12.18 14.44 -10.60
N LEU A 27 10.94 14.03 -10.80
CA LEU A 27 9.77 14.89 -10.63
C LEU A 27 9.15 14.66 -9.26
N LYS A 28 8.71 15.75 -8.62
CA LYS A 28 7.82 15.70 -7.46
C LYS A 28 6.36 15.62 -7.91
N LYS A 29 5.47 15.21 -7.00
CA LYS A 29 4.03 15.12 -7.25
C LYS A 29 3.48 16.45 -7.79
N GLY A 30 2.81 16.39 -8.95
CA GLY A 30 2.21 17.55 -9.60
C GLY A 30 3.18 18.39 -10.45
N GLU A 31 4.47 18.01 -10.52
CA GLU A 31 5.41 18.66 -11.43
C GLU A 31 5.23 18.15 -12.86
N VAL A 32 5.47 19.06 -13.81
CA VAL A 32 5.41 18.83 -15.24
C VAL A 32 6.78 19.08 -15.84
N TYR A 33 7.33 18.07 -16.48
CA TYR A 33 8.54 18.20 -17.29
C TYR A 33 8.16 18.34 -18.76
N ARG A 34 8.77 19.31 -19.45
CA ARG A 34 8.61 19.50 -20.90
C ARG A 34 9.97 19.53 -21.57
N ASP A 35 10.15 18.68 -22.57
CA ASP A 35 11.28 18.72 -23.49
C ASP A 35 10.80 18.48 -24.91
N ARG A 36 10.87 19.53 -25.74
CA ARG A 36 10.38 19.54 -27.13
C ARG A 36 8.93 19.02 -27.21
N ASP A 37 8.74 17.83 -27.77
CA ASP A 37 7.45 17.19 -27.98
C ASP A 37 7.06 16.22 -26.86
N LEU A 38 7.92 16.07 -25.84
CA LEU A 38 7.67 15.22 -24.68
C LEU A 38 7.19 16.05 -23.49
N THR A 39 5.98 15.77 -23.03
CA THR A 39 5.49 16.27 -21.74
C THR A 39 5.31 15.09 -20.79
N VAL A 40 6.04 15.09 -19.68
CA VAL A 40 5.91 14.10 -18.61
C VAL A 40 5.26 14.78 -17.42
N ILE A 41 4.08 14.31 -17.04
CA ILE A 41 3.35 14.79 -15.86
C ILE A 41 3.45 13.73 -14.80
N CYS A 42 3.99 14.08 -13.62
CA CYS A 42 3.88 13.22 -12.45
C CYS A 42 2.48 13.41 -11.85
N GLU A 43 1.49 12.77 -12.49
CA GLU A 43 0.21 12.51 -11.86
C GLU A 43 0.49 11.57 -10.69
N GLY A 44 0.71 12.14 -9.51
CA GLY A 44 0.82 11.34 -8.29
C GLY A 44 -0.35 10.37 -8.31
N GLY A 45 -0.05 9.07 -8.42
CA GLY A 45 -1.01 8.04 -8.78
C GLY A 45 -2.32 8.27 -8.06
N GLN A 46 -3.44 8.20 -8.82
CA GLN A 46 -4.80 8.52 -8.41
C GLN A 46 -4.87 8.74 -6.90
N ALA A 47 -4.90 10.00 -6.47
CA ALA A 47 -5.21 10.31 -5.08
C ALA A 47 -6.43 9.46 -4.76
N ARG A 48 -6.25 8.41 -3.93
CA ARG A 48 -7.33 7.50 -3.55
C ARG A 48 -8.52 8.39 -3.25
N ALA A 49 -9.66 8.09 -3.86
CA ALA A 49 -10.86 8.90 -3.64
C ALA A 49 -10.94 9.17 -2.13
N SER A 50 -10.95 10.45 -1.73
CA SER A 50 -10.89 10.84 -0.33
C SER A 50 -11.90 10.01 0.45
N GLY A 51 -11.43 9.08 1.28
CA GLY A 51 -12.27 8.15 2.01
C GLY A 51 -12.18 6.66 1.64
N GLN A 52 -11.29 6.26 0.72
CA GLN A 52 -11.02 4.84 0.46
C GLN A 52 -9.92 4.29 1.37
N THR A 53 -10.25 3.25 2.13
CA THR A 53 -9.30 2.44 2.90
C THR A 53 -8.62 1.41 2.01
N MET A 54 -7.37 1.07 2.30
CA MET A 54 -6.78 -0.18 1.81
C MET A 54 -7.09 -1.32 2.76
N ALA A 55 -7.13 -2.54 2.25
CA ALA A 55 -7.25 -3.74 3.05
C ALA A 55 -6.20 -4.78 2.61
N VAL A 56 -5.50 -5.36 3.58
CA VAL A 56 -4.56 -6.48 3.39
C VAL A 56 -5.05 -7.64 4.23
N ARG A 57 -4.88 -8.87 3.73
CA ARG A 57 -5.23 -10.09 4.47
C ARG A 57 -3.98 -10.83 4.90
N GLU A 58 -3.99 -11.32 6.12
CA GLU A 58 -2.92 -12.11 6.70
C GLU A 58 -3.52 -13.33 7.41
N CYS A 59 -2.87 -14.48 7.30
CA CYS A 59 -3.34 -15.66 8.03
C CYS A 59 -3.07 -15.53 9.53
N GLN A 60 -4.11 -15.63 10.35
CA GLN A 60 -4.01 -15.59 11.82
C GLN A 60 -3.88 -16.99 12.42
N TYR A 61 -4.62 -17.96 11.90
CA TYR A 61 -4.61 -19.35 12.37
C TYR A 61 -4.21 -20.29 11.25
N TRP A 62 -3.16 -21.08 11.48
CA TRP A 62 -2.65 -22.07 10.55
C TRP A 62 -2.94 -23.49 11.03
N ASP A 63 -3.21 -24.36 10.07
CA ASP A 63 -3.04 -25.79 10.27
C ASP A 63 -1.56 -26.13 10.02
N ASP A 64 -0.86 -26.53 11.07
CA ASP A 64 0.57 -26.84 11.01
C ASP A 64 0.88 -28.10 10.18
N PHE A 65 -0.08 -29.02 10.03
CA PHE A 65 0.12 -30.24 9.25
C PHE A 65 -0.16 -30.00 7.78
N THR A 66 -1.32 -29.41 7.47
CA THR A 66 -1.73 -29.18 6.07
C THR A 66 -1.15 -27.88 5.48
N LYS A 67 -0.54 -27.04 6.31
CA LYS A 67 -0.04 -25.69 5.96
C LYS A 67 -1.12 -24.85 5.28
N LYS A 68 -2.37 -25.04 5.72
CA LYS A 68 -3.52 -24.26 5.24
C LYS A 68 -3.85 -23.17 6.24
N CYS A 69 -4.26 -22.03 5.71
CA CYS A 69 -4.83 -20.99 6.54
C CYS A 69 -6.26 -21.40 6.96
N LEU A 70 -6.51 -21.39 8.26
CA LEU A 70 -7.81 -21.68 8.85
C LEU A 70 -8.64 -20.41 9.05
N PHE A 71 -7.96 -19.27 9.25
CA PHE A 71 -8.62 -17.97 9.36
C PHE A 71 -7.69 -16.82 8.96
N GLU A 72 -8.20 -15.91 8.13
CA GLU A 72 -7.50 -14.69 7.71
C GLU A 72 -8.01 -13.49 8.50
N LYS A 73 -7.09 -12.75 9.14
CA LYS A 73 -7.39 -11.40 9.64
C LYS A 73 -7.25 -10.38 8.52
N THR A 74 -8.02 -9.31 8.59
CA THR A 74 -7.98 -8.20 7.62
C THR A 74 -7.47 -6.93 8.28
N ILE A 75 -6.42 -6.34 7.72
CA ILE A 75 -5.82 -5.09 8.17
C ILE A 75 -6.30 -3.98 7.24
N HIS A 76 -7.09 -3.05 7.77
CA HIS A 76 -7.54 -1.86 7.06
C HIS A 76 -6.62 -0.68 7.36
N SER A 77 -6.11 -0.02 6.33
CA SER A 77 -5.22 1.14 6.49
C SER A 77 -5.80 2.38 5.79
N TYR A 78 -5.71 3.54 6.45
CA TYR A 78 -6.07 4.84 5.91
C TYR A 78 -5.13 5.93 6.45
N GLY A 79 -4.27 6.48 5.60
CA GLY A 79 -3.18 7.35 6.06
C GLY A 79 -2.25 6.57 6.99
N ASP A 80 -2.06 7.09 8.20
CA ASP A 80 -1.27 6.46 9.28
C ASP A 80 -2.12 5.62 10.24
N LEU A 81 -3.41 5.46 9.98
CA LEU A 81 -4.31 4.69 10.82
C LEU A 81 -4.43 3.27 10.30
N GLU A 82 -4.37 2.31 11.22
CA GLU A 82 -4.63 0.90 10.94
C GLU A 82 -5.72 0.36 11.88
N CYS A 83 -6.62 -0.45 11.34
CA CYS A 83 -7.65 -1.15 12.08
C CYS A 83 -7.65 -2.62 11.65
N VAL A 84 -7.57 -3.54 12.61
CA VAL A 84 -7.45 -4.97 12.35
C VAL A 84 -8.74 -5.69 12.72
N GLU A 85 -9.35 -6.32 11.72
CA GLU A 85 -10.42 -7.31 11.88
C GLU A 85 -9.79 -8.69 12.06
N GLU A 86 -9.82 -9.21 13.28
CA GLU A 86 -9.21 -10.47 13.65
C GLU A 86 -10.18 -11.33 14.45
N CYS A 87 -9.90 -12.61 14.51
CA CYS A 87 -10.64 -13.51 15.36
C CYS A 87 -10.20 -13.37 16.82
N GLN A 88 -11.13 -13.02 17.69
CA GLN A 88 -10.88 -12.80 19.12
C GLN A 88 -11.14 -14.06 19.95
N HIS A 89 -12.07 -14.91 19.50
CA HIS A 89 -12.44 -16.16 20.17
C HIS A 89 -12.40 -17.30 19.16
N TRP A 90 -11.36 -18.12 19.25
CA TRP A 90 -11.09 -19.23 18.34
C TRP A 90 -11.43 -20.57 18.97
N ASP A 91 -12.30 -21.33 18.31
CA ASP A 91 -12.57 -22.73 18.63
C ASP A 91 -11.57 -23.63 17.90
N SER A 92 -10.57 -24.10 18.64
CA SER A 92 -9.54 -25.02 18.11
C SER A 92 -10.05 -26.42 17.76
N PHE A 93 -11.17 -26.85 18.33
CA PHE A 93 -11.75 -28.15 18.01
C PHE A 93 -12.56 -28.08 16.71
N GLY A 94 -13.38 -27.04 16.58
CA GLY A 94 -14.16 -26.75 15.36
C GLY A 94 -13.33 -26.14 14.23
N ASN A 95 -12.15 -25.60 14.52
CA ASN A 95 -11.40 -24.70 13.64
C ASN A 95 -12.26 -23.54 13.13
N THR A 96 -13.01 -22.92 14.04
CA THR A 96 -13.93 -21.82 13.71
C THR A 96 -13.65 -20.60 14.57
N CYS A 97 -13.85 -19.43 13.97
CA CYS A 97 -13.86 -18.20 14.74
C CYS A 97 -15.27 -17.93 15.27
N ASP A 98 -15.43 -17.92 16.59
CA ASP A 98 -16.72 -17.66 17.25
C ASP A 98 -17.03 -16.17 17.35
N TYR A 99 -15.99 -15.32 17.34
CA TYR A 99 -16.17 -13.87 17.25
C TYR A 99 -15.02 -13.19 16.52
N GLN A 100 -15.34 -12.55 15.39
CA GLN A 100 -14.43 -11.71 14.62
C GLN A 100 -14.70 -10.23 14.94
N SER A 101 -13.64 -9.49 15.27
CA SER A 101 -13.72 -8.04 15.44
C SER A 101 -14.03 -7.34 14.12
N LYS A 102 -14.63 -6.15 14.17
CA LYS A 102 -15.08 -5.43 12.97
C LYS A 102 -14.62 -4.00 12.94
N CYS A 103 -14.07 -3.58 11.81
CA CYS A 103 -13.60 -2.23 11.54
C CYS A 103 -14.63 -1.49 10.68
N THR A 104 -15.12 -0.37 11.20
CA THR A 104 -15.94 0.56 10.40
C THR A 104 -15.17 1.85 10.17
N PHE A 105 -14.90 2.19 8.92
CA PHE A 105 -14.25 3.46 8.59
C PHE A 105 -15.27 4.59 8.44
N TYR A 106 -14.99 5.73 9.05
CA TYR A 106 -15.81 6.95 8.98
C TYR A 106 -15.02 8.07 8.29
N PRO A 107 -15.20 8.28 6.96
CA PRO A 107 -14.42 9.26 6.20
C PRO A 107 -14.54 10.69 6.74
N GLY A 108 -15.74 11.09 7.20
CA GLY A 108 -15.95 12.44 7.75
C GLY A 108 -15.19 12.72 9.05
N GLN A 109 -14.69 11.68 9.72
CA GLN A 109 -13.91 11.81 10.95
C GLN A 109 -12.44 11.38 10.78
N ASN A 110 -12.05 10.91 9.59
CA ASN A 110 -10.76 10.26 9.34
C ASN A 110 -10.40 9.27 10.46
N ALA A 111 -11.33 8.37 10.79
CA ALA A 111 -11.18 7.44 11.90
C ALA A 111 -11.83 6.10 11.61
N PHE A 112 -11.28 5.04 12.19
CA PHE A 112 -11.94 3.76 12.31
C PHE A 112 -12.67 3.66 13.65
N VAL A 113 -13.72 2.84 13.69
CA VAL A 113 -14.29 2.31 14.91
C VAL A 113 -14.09 0.81 14.87
N LEU A 114 -13.29 0.30 15.81
CA LEU A 114 -13.08 -1.12 16.02
C LEU A 114 -14.13 -1.63 17.02
N LYS A 115 -14.94 -2.59 16.60
CA LYS A 115 -15.87 -3.32 17.45
C LYS A 115 -15.22 -4.62 17.90
N THR A 116 -15.12 -4.81 19.21
CA THR A 116 -14.57 -6.00 19.84
C THR A 116 -15.57 -6.61 20.81
N CYS A 117 -15.38 -7.89 21.13
CA CYS A 117 -16.06 -8.52 22.24
C CYS A 117 -15.30 -8.26 23.54
N ALA A 118 -15.92 -7.58 24.48
CA ALA A 118 -15.37 -7.33 25.81
C ALA A 118 -15.75 -8.42 26.82
N GLU A 119 -16.87 -9.09 26.59
CA GLU A 119 -17.35 -10.19 27.43
C GLU A 119 -17.98 -11.25 26.54
N PHE A 120 -17.40 -12.44 26.56
CA PHE A 120 -17.78 -13.57 25.72
C PHE A 120 -18.21 -14.75 26.59
N ASP A 121 -19.31 -15.39 26.21
CA ASP A 121 -19.80 -16.61 26.84
C ASP A 121 -19.35 -17.82 26.05
N ASP A 122 -18.40 -18.58 26.60
CA ASP A 122 -17.83 -19.77 25.98
C ASP A 122 -18.85 -20.91 25.83
N PHE A 123 -19.87 -20.98 26.70
CA PHE A 123 -20.87 -22.05 26.63
C PHE A 123 -21.85 -21.80 25.47
N SER A 124 -22.36 -20.58 25.35
CA SER A 124 -23.28 -20.23 24.25
C SER A 124 -22.56 -19.78 22.97
N ARG A 125 -21.23 -19.61 23.03
CA ARG A 125 -20.35 -19.08 21.96
C ARG A 125 -20.86 -17.74 21.44
N LYS A 126 -21.18 -16.83 22.35
CA LYS A 126 -21.75 -15.51 22.00
C LYS A 126 -21.03 -14.40 22.72
N CYS A 127 -20.87 -13.30 22.00
CA CYS A 127 -20.47 -12.05 22.63
C CYS A 127 -21.65 -11.46 23.41
N LEU A 128 -21.48 -11.29 24.71
CA LEU A 128 -22.45 -10.68 25.61
C LEU A 128 -22.33 -9.16 25.64
N LYS A 129 -21.11 -8.64 25.53
CA LYS A 129 -20.83 -7.21 25.59
C LYS A 129 -19.87 -6.76 24.50
N ILE A 130 -20.34 -5.87 23.63
CA ILE A 130 -19.54 -5.24 22.59
C ILE A 130 -18.86 -3.99 23.16
N ARG A 131 -17.57 -3.81 22.87
CA ARG A 131 -16.83 -2.57 23.08
C ARG A 131 -16.48 -1.96 21.74
N GLU A 132 -16.70 -0.66 21.63
CA GLU A 132 -16.32 0.12 20.45
C GLU A 132 -15.18 1.05 20.82
N GLU A 133 -14.13 1.04 20.02
CA GLU A 133 -12.95 1.90 20.19
C GLU A 133 -12.71 2.72 18.94
N LYS A 134 -12.59 4.04 19.11
CA LYS A 134 -12.26 4.94 18.02
C LYS A 134 -10.75 4.95 17.80
N ILE A 135 -10.31 4.53 16.63
CA ILE A 135 -8.93 4.61 16.16
C ILE A 135 -8.85 5.79 15.20
N GLY A 136 -8.37 6.93 15.69
CA GLY A 136 -8.22 8.15 14.91
C GLY A 136 -7.12 9.03 15.46
N VAL A 137 -6.74 10.06 14.71
CA VAL A 137 -5.80 11.06 15.19
C VAL A 137 -6.48 11.84 16.30
N GLY A 138 -6.14 11.54 17.56
CA GLY A 138 -6.51 12.36 18.70
C GLY A 138 -5.93 13.76 18.50
N ARG A 139 -6.76 14.80 18.70
CA ARG A 139 -6.23 16.14 18.92
C ARG A 139 -5.79 16.28 20.36
#